data_AF-A0A0V1Q3X8-F1
#
_entry.id   AF-A0A0V1Q3X8-F1
#
_cell.length_a   1.000
_cell.length_b   1.000
_cell.length_c   1.000
_cell.angle_alpha   90.00
_cell.angle_beta   90.00
_cell.angle_gamma   90.00
#
_symmetry.space_group_name_H-M   'P 1'
#
loop_
_entity.id
_entity.type
_entity.pdbx_description
1 polymer ?
#
loop_
_entity_poly.entity_id
_entity_poly.type
_entity_poly.pdbx_seq_one_letter_code
_entity_poly.pdbx_strand_id
1 'polypeptide(L)'
;MPERQKKIDELTSQLWGAGLTGLLKGSLIGLISGFYLNYRYNYGHNAKFFNTPYKIAYLVSWNFIFISFAIESEKIKMRKQLAMEEQIKRDIYMEEELNINKK
;
A
#
# COMPACT_ATOMS: atom_id res chain seq x y z
N MET A 1 -24.38 15.35 0.01
CA MET A 1 -22.98 15.14 0.43
C MET A 1 -22.63 13.81 1.14
N PRO A 2 -23.54 12.86 1.47
CA PRO A 2 -23.13 11.60 2.13
C PRO A 2 -22.40 10.61 1.20
N GLU A 3 -22.66 10.67 -0.11
CA GLU A 3 -22.03 9.82 -1.14
C GLU A 3 -20.50 10.00 -1.22
N ARG A 4 -19.99 11.24 -1.13
CA ARG A 4 -18.54 11.50 -1.12
C ARG A 4 -17.86 10.93 0.12
N GLN A 5 -18.51 11.02 1.27
CA GLN A 5 -17.94 10.55 2.53
C GLN A 5 -17.79 9.03 2.51
N LYS A 6 -18.85 8.31 2.09
CA LYS A 6 -18.79 6.85 1.90
C LYS A 6 -17.66 6.42 0.98
N LYS A 7 -17.45 7.14 -0.13
CA LYS A 7 -16.38 6.84 -1.09
C LYS A 7 -14.99 7.07 -0.50
N ILE A 8 -14.81 8.11 0.32
CA ILE A 8 -13.56 8.34 1.05
C ILE A 8 -13.31 7.22 2.07
N ASP A 9 -14.34 6.78 2.78
CA ASP A 9 -14.22 5.71 3.78
C ASP A 9 -13.85 4.37 3.13
N GLU A 10 -14.43 4.05 1.96
CA GLU A 10 -14.07 2.87 1.17
C GLU A 10 -12.61 2.91 0.69
N LEU A 11 -12.17 4.04 0.12
CA LEU A 11 -10.78 4.22 -0.31
C LEU A 11 -9.82 4.13 0.89
N THR A 12 -10.20 4.69 2.04
CA THR A 12 -9.43 4.64 3.27
C THR A 12 -9.31 3.20 3.78
N SER A 13 -10.40 2.43 3.78
CA SER A 13 -10.40 1.01 4.14
C SER A 13 -9.48 0.18 3.23
N GLN A 14 -9.51 0.42 1.92
CA GLN A 14 -8.61 -0.24 0.97
C GLN A 14 -7.14 0.12 1.23
N LEU A 15 -6.83 1.38 1.53
CA LEU A 15 -5.47 1.81 1.89
C LEU A 15 -4.99 1.16 3.20
N TRP A 16 -5.87 1.01 4.19
CA TRP A 16 -5.56 0.29 5.43
C TRP A 16 -5.28 -1.19 5.18
N GLY A 17 -6.10 -1.86 4.37
CA GLY A 17 -5.87 -3.25 3.97
C GLY A 17 -4.54 -3.44 3.22
N ALA A 18 -4.21 -2.50 2.34
CA ALA A 18 -2.93 -2.46 1.63
C ALA A 18 -1.75 -2.27 2.58
N GLY A 19 -1.87 -1.30 3.50
CA GLY A 19 -0.86 -1.02 4.53
C GLY A 19 -0.61 -2.22 5.44
N LEU A 20 -1.67 -2.89 5.91
CA LEU A 20 -1.56 -4.12 6.69
C LEU A 20 -0.87 -5.25 5.91
N THR A 21 -1.23 -5.41 4.63
CA THR A 21 -0.57 -6.40 3.76
C THR A 21 0.91 -6.09 3.57
N GLY A 22 1.24 -4.81 3.38
CA GLY A 22 2.62 -4.33 3.31
C GLY A 22 3.38 -4.59 4.61
N LEU A 23 2.78 -4.31 5.76
CA LEU A 23 3.36 -4.57 7.07
C LEU A 23 3.64 -6.06 7.28
N LEU A 24 2.70 -6.94 6.94
CA LEU A 24 2.92 -8.40 7.06
C LEU A 24 4.08 -8.88 6.19
N LYS A 25 4.16 -8.41 4.93
CA LYS A 25 5.26 -8.74 4.02
C LYS A 25 6.59 -8.18 4.51
N GLY A 26 6.61 -6.93 4.95
CA GLY A 26 7.79 -6.26 5.49
C GLY A 26 8.30 -6.91 6.77
N SER A 27 7.40 -7.31 7.68
CA SER A 27 7.74 -8.06 8.89
C SER A 27 8.33 -9.42 8.57
N LEU A 28 7.73 -10.16 7.62
CA LEU A 28 8.23 -11.49 7.23
C LEU A 28 9.65 -11.39 6.64
N ILE A 29 9.86 -10.46 5.71
CA ILE A 29 11.18 -10.24 5.10
C ILE A 29 12.18 -9.70 6.12
N GLY A 30 11.78 -8.76 6.98
CA GLY A 30 12.63 -8.17 8.01
C GLY A 30 13.05 -9.19 9.08
N LEU A 31 12.17 -10.14 9.43
CA LEU A 31 12.48 -11.22 10.37
C LEU A 31 13.42 -12.26 9.74
N ILE A 32 13.15 -12.72 8.51
CA ILE A 32 13.99 -13.71 7.83
C ILE A 32 15.39 -13.13 7.56
N SER A 33 15.46 -11.93 6.98
CA SER A 33 16.73 -11.25 6.69
C SER A 33 17.46 -10.84 7.96
N GLY A 34 16.74 -10.34 8.96
CA GLY A 34 17.30 -10.00 10.28
C GLY A 34 17.83 -11.23 11.02
N PHE A 35 17.17 -12.38 10.94
CA PHE A 35 17.64 -13.64 11.53
C PHE A 35 18.92 -14.12 10.83
N TYR A 36 18.96 -14.09 9.51
CA TYR A 36 20.16 -14.44 8.73
C TYR A 36 21.36 -13.54 9.08
N LEU A 37 21.15 -12.22 9.14
CA LEU A 37 22.20 -11.27 9.51
C LEU A 37 22.65 -11.48 10.96
N ASN A 38 21.72 -11.69 11.88
CA ASN A 38 22.04 -11.99 13.28
C ASN A 38 22.89 -13.26 13.40
N TYR A 39 22.54 -14.34 12.69
CA TYR A 39 23.32 -15.57 12.65
C TYR A 39 24.72 -15.33 12.09
N ARG A 40 24.84 -14.67 10.93
CA ARG A 40 26.13 -14.41 10.27
C ARG A 40 27.06 -13.52 11.10
N TYR A 41 26.56 -12.44 11.68
CA TYR A 41 27.39 -11.43 12.33
C TYR A 41 27.65 -11.69 13.81
N ASN A 42 26.75 -12.35 14.54
CA ASN A 42 27.00 -12.68 15.95
C ASN A 42 27.74 -14.02 16.16
N TYR A 43 27.75 -14.93 15.17
CA TYR A 43 28.54 -16.17 15.24
C TYR A 43 29.87 -16.09 14.47
N GLY A 44 30.08 -15.08 13.61
CA GLY A 44 31.22 -15.02 12.68
C GLY A 44 32.52 -14.40 13.23
N HIS A 45 32.45 -13.46 14.17
CA HIS A 45 33.61 -12.90 14.88
C HIS A 45 33.11 -12.01 16.02
N ASN A 46 33.88 -11.89 17.11
CA ASN A 46 33.52 -11.28 18.42
C ASN A 46 33.16 -9.78 18.44
N ALA A 47 32.32 -9.29 17.52
CA ALA A 47 31.77 -7.96 17.57
C ALA A 47 30.25 -8.05 17.48
N LYS A 48 29.55 -7.73 18.59
CA LYS A 48 28.09 -7.60 18.65
C LYS A 48 27.64 -6.39 17.82
N PHE A 49 27.74 -6.48 16.50
CA PHE A 49 27.29 -5.42 15.57
C PHE A 49 25.76 -5.32 15.54
N PHE A 50 25.05 -6.42 15.81
CA PHE A 50 23.59 -6.49 15.75
C PHE A 50 22.96 -6.46 17.16
N ASN A 51 23.18 -5.36 17.89
CA ASN A 51 22.55 -5.11 19.19
C ASN A 51 21.04 -4.89 19.06
N THR A 52 20.29 -5.16 20.13
CA THR A 52 18.81 -5.07 20.21
C THR A 52 18.20 -3.81 19.57
N PRO A 53 18.71 -2.58 19.79
CA PRO A 53 18.16 -1.39 19.12
C PRO A 53 18.30 -1.42 17.59
N TYR A 54 19.44 -1.88 17.06
CA TYR A 54 19.65 -1.98 15.61
C TYR A 54 18.78 -3.06 14.97
N LYS A 55 18.50 -4.16 15.69
CA LYS A 55 17.54 -5.19 15.25
C LYS A 55 16.13 -4.61 15.08
N ILE A 56 15.68 -3.83 16.06
CA ILE A 56 14.35 -3.20 16.02
C ILE A 56 14.30 -2.17 14.90
N ALA A 57 15.32 -1.29 14.80
CA ALA A 57 15.39 -0.30 13.74
C ALA A 57 15.36 -0.95 12.35
N TYR A 58 16.12 -2.03 12.14
CA TYR A 58 16.15 -2.79 10.89
C TYR A 58 14.77 -3.35 10.52
N LEU A 59 14.07 -3.95 11.49
CA LEU A 59 12.73 -4.50 11.28
C LEU A 59 11.70 -3.40 11.00
N VAL A 60 11.79 -2.26 11.69
CA VAL A 60 10.93 -1.10 11.46
C VAL A 60 11.18 -0.50 10.07
N SER A 61 12.43 -0.39 9.64
CA SER A 61 12.77 0.11 8.29
C SER A 61 12.16 -0.76 7.19
N TRP A 62 12.25 -2.09 7.30
CA TRP A 62 11.61 -2.99 6.35
C TRP A 62 10.09 -2.84 6.32
N ASN A 63 9.45 -2.73 7.49
CA ASN A 63 8.01 -2.50 7.55
C ASN A 63 7.62 -1.17 6.88
N PHE A 64 8.35 -0.09 7.16
CA PHE A 64 8.07 1.22 6.56
C PHE A 64 8.15 1.18 5.03
N ILE A 65 9.21 0.59 4.47
CA ILE A 65 9.39 0.46 3.02
C ILE A 65 8.23 -0.32 2.37
N PHE A 66 7.86 -1.47 2.94
CA PHE A 66 6.80 -2.30 2.36
C PHE A 66 5.40 -1.73 2.52
N ILE A 67 5.12 -1.03 3.62
CA ILE A 67 3.87 -0.29 3.81
C ILE A 67 3.76 0.82 2.75
N SER A 68 4.81 1.62 2.57
CA SER A 68 4.85 2.68 1.56
C SER A 68 4.63 2.13 0.16
N PHE A 69 5.34 1.06 -0.21
CA PHE A 69 5.21 0.44 -1.53
C PHE A 69 3.81 -0.14 -1.77
N ALA A 70 3.22 -0.81 -0.77
CA ALA A 70 1.88 -1.37 -0.88
C ALA A 70 0.81 -0.27 -1.03
N ILE A 71 0.92 0.80 -0.25
CA ILE A 71 0.04 1.98 -0.35
C ILE A 71 0.17 2.65 -1.72
N GLU A 72 1.41 2.82 -2.21
CA GLU A 72 1.66 3.49 -3.49
C GLU A 72 1.15 2.68 -4.68
N SER A 73 1.35 1.36 -4.65
CA SER A 73 0.77 0.44 -5.63
C SER A 73 -0.76 0.50 -5.65
N GLU A 74 -1.42 0.53 -4.50
CA GLU A 74 -2.88 0.63 -4.44
C GLU A 74 -3.39 2.02 -4.87
N LYS A 75 -2.70 3.11 -4.53
CA LYS A 75 -3.03 4.45 -5.04
C LYS A 75 -3.02 4.49 -6.56
N ILE A 76 -2.08 3.83 -7.23
CA ILE A 76 -2.03 3.76 -8.69
C ILE A 76 -3.27 3.04 -9.25
N LYS A 77 -3.69 1.93 -8.63
CA LYS A 77 -4.89 1.19 -9.04
C LYS A 77 -6.16 2.02 -8.82
N MET A 78 -6.30 2.65 -7.65
CA MET A 78 -7.43 3.53 -7.35
C MET A 78 -7.54 4.69 -8.34
N ARG A 79 -6.41 5.33 -8.69
CA ARG A 79 -6.38 6.40 -9.71
C ARG A 79 -6.89 5.91 -11.07
N LYS A 80 -6.48 4.71 -11.49
CA LYS A 80 -6.97 4.10 -12.74
C LYS A 80 -8.48 3.83 -12.67
N GLN A 81 -8.97 3.28 -11.56
CA GLN A 81 -10.39 3.01 -11.35
C GLN A 81 -11.23 4.30 -11.38
N LEU A 82 -10.77 5.35 -10.70
CA LEU A 82 -11.45 6.65 -10.70
C LEU A 82 -11.48 7.28 -12.10
N ALA A 83 -10.38 7.20 -12.85
CA ALA A 83 -10.33 7.71 -14.22
C ALA A 83 -11.29 6.95 -15.16
N MET A 84 -11.39 5.62 -15.03
CA MET A 84 -12.36 4.83 -15.80
C MET A 84 -13.80 5.18 -15.42
N GLU A 85 -14.09 5.36 -14.13
CA GLU A 85 -15.43 5.74 -13.67
C GLU A 85 -15.85 7.14 -14.17
N GLU A 86 -14.90 8.09 -14.25
CA GLU A 86 -15.15 9.41 -14.86
C GLU A 86 -15.40 9.33 -16.37
N GLN A 87 -14.66 8.47 -17.10
CA GLN A 87 -14.89 8.25 -18.52
C GLN A 87 -16.27 7.64 -18.77
N ILE A 88 -16.63 6.59 -18.04
CA ILE A 88 -17.95 5.95 -18.14
C ILE A 88 -19.06 6.97 -17.84
N LYS A 89 -18.90 7.80 -16.80
CA LYS A 89 -19.87 8.86 -16.50
C LYS A 89 -19.99 9.85 -17.65
N ARG A 90 -18.88 10.30 -18.24
CA ARG A 90 -18.90 11.21 -19.40
C ARG A 90 -19.59 10.58 -20.61
N ASP A 91 -19.33 9.31 -20.89
CA ASP A 91 -19.93 8.60 -22.01
C ASP A 91 -21.45 8.46 -21.83
N ILE A 92 -21.91 8.13 -20.62
CA ILE A 92 -23.34 8.07 -20.28
C ILE A 92 -24.01 9.44 -20.47
N TYR A 93 -23.39 10.53 -19.99
CA TYR A 93 -23.93 11.88 -20.19
C TYR A 93 -23.99 12.27 -21.66
N MET A 94 -22.96 11.91 -22.45
CA MET A 94 -22.98 12.13 -23.90
C MET A 94 -24.09 11.34 -24.59
N GLU A 95 -24.29 10.08 -24.23
CA GLU A 95 -25.40 9.26 -24.76
C GLU A 95 -26.76 9.84 -24.40
N GLU A 96 -26.96 10.31 -23.17
CA GLU A 96 -28.20 10.97 -22.74
C GLU A 96 -28.46 12.26 -23.53
N GLU A 97 -27.45 13.13 -23.70
CA GLU A 97 -27.59 14.35 -24.52
C GLU A 97 -27.88 14.04 -25.98
N LEU A 98 -27.23 13.02 -26.55
CA LEU A 98 -27.47 12.58 -27.93
C LEU A 98 -28.87 11.96 -28.12
N ASN A 99 -29.41 11.27 -27.11
CA ASN A 99 -30.76 10.72 -27.15
C ASN A 99 -31.83 11.80 -26.98
N ILE A 100 -31.57 12.83 -26.17
CA ILE A 100 -32.47 13.98 -26.00
C ILE A 100 -32.54 14.79 -27.30
N ASN A 101 -31.43 14.94 -28.02
CA ASN A 101 -31.37 15.71 -29.28
C ASN A 101 -31.95 14.95 -30.50
N LYS A 102 -32.30 13.67 -30.33
CA LYS A 102 -32.92 12.82 -31.37
C LYS A 102 -34.46 12.78 -31.30
N LYS A 103 -35.06 13.49 -30.33
CA LYS A 103 -36.50 13.52 -30.09
C LYS A 103 -37.08 14.88 -30.45
#